data_AF-A0A1M3CTL1-F1
#
_entry.id   AF-A0A1M3CTL1-F1
#
_cell.length_a   1.000
_cell.length_b   1.000
_cell.length_c   1.000
_cell.angle_alpha   90.00
_cell.angle_beta   90.00
_cell.angle_gamma   90.00
#
_symmetry.space_group_name_H-M   'P 1'
#
loop_
_entity.id
_entity.type
_entity.pdbx_description
1 polymer ?
#
loop_
_entity_poly.entity_id
_entity_poly.type
_entity_poly.pdbx_seq_one_letter_code
_entity_poly.pdbx_strand_id
1 'polypeptide(L)'
;MFKKRKEFPPGTFISTPARILSIMQLCLAFSLLLWQASQPFMGDLFRVKSQLLLYKHTMGLENSSEKNQVSKEKLERNTHRFNQLPKAIRHKILAKFSRLQELLQTTFPQKLKSVWQIFAFKVSKYELLWIILSVLIPIFLLKRIEGAQHAVWLLPTLALLFLVDNQVNGKQNIPLDFYPSESEIIYSYLKEPLQSGISQQREQLKKGWELYLVKNWSHQEPSPESQKYEQQIEQGEFAFNVARLDKMPLPVYEFQAKVPFYIAICYVLWNLIFAYKVSKILNHKKNNNTLLTL
;
A
#
# COMPACT_ATOMS: atom_id res chain seq x y z
N MET A 1 -19.34 -30.03 -33.41
CA MET A 1 -19.32 -29.20 -34.62
C MET A 1 -18.47 -27.96 -34.34
N PHE A 2 -17.14 -28.05 -34.48
CA PHE A 2 -16.24 -26.93 -34.22
C PHE A 2 -16.31 -25.95 -35.39
N LYS A 3 -16.86 -24.75 -35.15
CA LYS A 3 -16.84 -23.63 -36.11
C LYS A 3 -15.39 -23.43 -36.58
N LYS A 4 -15.15 -23.57 -37.89
CA LYS A 4 -13.90 -23.17 -38.55
C LYS A 4 -13.53 -21.78 -38.05
N ARG A 5 -12.33 -21.65 -37.44
CA ARG A 5 -11.80 -20.35 -37.01
C ARG A 5 -11.80 -19.44 -38.24
N LYS A 6 -12.37 -18.23 -38.13
CA LYS A 6 -12.25 -17.22 -39.19
C LYS A 6 -10.76 -16.99 -39.45
N GLU A 7 -10.29 -17.43 -40.60
CA GLU A 7 -8.94 -17.13 -41.06
C GLU A 7 -8.94 -15.66 -41.47
N PHE A 8 -8.32 -14.84 -40.63
CA PHE A 8 -8.10 -13.43 -40.95
C PHE A 8 -7.06 -13.34 -42.07
N PRO A 9 -7.21 -12.42 -43.03
CA PRO A 9 -6.32 -12.34 -44.18
C PRO A 9 -4.86 -12.12 -43.73
N PRO A 10 -3.88 -12.78 -44.39
CA PRO A 10 -2.48 -12.66 -44.03
C PRO A 10 -2.04 -11.19 -44.07
N GLY A 11 -1.48 -10.70 -42.96
CA GLY A 11 -1.07 -9.30 -42.82
C GLY A 11 -2.03 -8.39 -42.05
N THR A 12 -3.17 -8.86 -41.58
CA THR A 12 -4.03 -8.03 -40.70
C THR A 12 -3.43 -7.77 -39.32
N PHE A 13 -2.59 -8.68 -38.80
CA PHE A 13 -2.07 -8.59 -37.44
C PHE A 13 -0.53 -8.69 -37.37
N ILE A 14 0.05 -8.11 -36.32
CA ILE A 14 1.43 -8.41 -35.90
C ILE A 14 1.57 -9.88 -35.53
N SER A 15 2.81 -10.38 -35.47
CA SER A 15 3.07 -11.77 -35.11
C SER A 15 2.47 -12.12 -33.74
N THR A 16 1.94 -13.34 -33.63
CA THR A 16 1.30 -13.87 -32.41
C THR A 16 2.10 -13.62 -31.12
N PRO A 17 3.42 -13.86 -31.05
CA PRO A 17 4.17 -13.59 -29.82
C PRO A 17 4.24 -12.09 -29.47
N ALA A 18 4.43 -11.21 -30.47
CA ALA A 18 4.42 -9.76 -30.23
C ALA A 18 3.03 -9.27 -29.81
N ARG A 19 1.96 -9.87 -30.35
CA ARG A 19 0.58 -9.61 -29.97
C ARG A 19 0.31 -9.98 -28.51
N ILE A 20 0.71 -11.17 -28.09
CA ILE A 20 0.53 -11.63 -26.70
C ILE A 20 1.28 -10.70 -25.73
N LEU A 21 2.54 -10.38 -26.02
CA LEU A 21 3.31 -9.45 -25.20
C LEU A 21 2.67 -8.05 -25.11
N SER A 22 2.15 -7.55 -26.22
CA SER A 22 1.44 -6.25 -26.26
C SER A 22 0.17 -6.27 -25.41
N ILE A 23 -0.59 -7.36 -25.45
CA ILE A 23 -1.79 -7.55 -24.61
C ILE A 23 -1.39 -7.64 -23.13
N MET A 24 -0.34 -8.39 -22.78
CA MET A 24 0.16 -8.46 -21.40
C MET A 24 0.58 -7.08 -20.88
N GLN A 25 1.31 -6.29 -21.68
CA GLN A 25 1.68 -4.92 -21.31
C GLN A 25 0.45 -4.05 -21.07
N LEU A 26 -0.59 -4.16 -21.92
CA LEU A 26 -1.85 -3.46 -21.72
C LEU A 26 -2.51 -3.84 -20.41
N CYS A 27 -2.62 -5.14 -20.11
CA CYS A 27 -3.20 -5.61 -18.86
C CYS A 27 -2.45 -5.04 -17.65
N LEU A 28 -1.11 -5.06 -17.66
CA LEU A 28 -0.31 -4.48 -16.58
C LEU A 28 -0.53 -2.97 -16.43
N ALA A 29 -0.53 -2.23 -17.53
CA ALA A 29 -0.75 -0.78 -17.52
C ALA A 29 -2.14 -0.42 -16.99
N PHE A 30 -3.19 -1.13 -17.44
CA PHE A 30 -4.55 -0.93 -16.95
C PHE A 30 -4.72 -1.34 -15.49
N SER A 31 -4.11 -2.44 -15.06
CA SER A 31 -4.12 -2.83 -13.64
C SER A 31 -3.48 -1.77 -12.75
N LEU A 32 -2.34 -1.21 -13.16
CA LEU A 32 -1.69 -0.12 -12.42
C LEU A 32 -2.55 1.15 -12.40
N LEU A 33 -3.12 1.54 -13.54
CA LEU A 33 -4.01 2.70 -13.63
C LEU A 33 -5.24 2.55 -12.73
N LEU A 34 -5.89 1.38 -12.76
CA LEU A 34 -7.04 1.09 -11.91
C LEU A 34 -6.65 1.05 -10.43
N TRP A 35 -5.49 0.48 -10.10
CA TRP A 35 -4.96 0.48 -8.74
C TRP A 35 -4.81 1.92 -8.23
N GLN A 36 -4.17 2.80 -9.00
CA GLN A 36 -3.98 4.21 -8.65
C GLN A 36 -5.32 4.96 -8.54
N ALA A 37 -6.22 4.77 -9.51
CA ALA A 37 -7.55 5.38 -9.50
C ALA A 37 -8.45 4.89 -8.34
N SER A 38 -8.24 3.68 -7.84
CA SER A 38 -9.01 3.11 -6.74
C SER A 38 -8.63 3.66 -5.36
N GLN A 39 -7.43 4.25 -5.21
CA GLN A 39 -6.91 4.70 -3.91
C GLN A 39 -7.85 5.69 -3.19
N PRO A 40 -8.40 6.75 -3.82
CA PRO A 40 -9.32 7.68 -3.15
C PRO A 40 -10.65 7.06 -2.73
N PHE A 41 -10.99 5.89 -3.28
CA PHE A 41 -12.25 5.21 -2.99
C PHE A 41 -12.09 4.16 -1.90
N MET A 42 -11.24 3.16 -2.14
CA MET A 42 -11.07 2.03 -1.24
C MET A 42 -9.88 2.25 -0.30
N GLY A 43 -8.73 2.64 -0.85
CA GLY A 43 -7.51 2.86 -0.06
C GLY A 43 -7.71 3.86 1.08
N ASP A 44 -8.18 5.06 0.75
CA ASP A 44 -8.46 6.11 1.73
C ASP A 44 -9.55 5.70 2.72
N LEU A 45 -10.62 5.04 2.24
CA LEU A 45 -11.71 4.58 3.09
C LEU A 45 -11.22 3.59 4.15
N PHE A 46 -10.44 2.58 3.76
CA PHE A 46 -9.90 1.58 4.68
C PHE A 46 -8.91 2.21 5.67
N ARG A 47 -8.03 3.10 5.23
CA ARG A 47 -7.10 3.81 6.11
C ARG A 47 -7.80 4.69 7.12
N VAL A 48 -8.73 5.53 6.66
CA VAL A 48 -9.51 6.42 7.52
C VAL A 48 -10.31 5.59 8.52
N LYS A 49 -10.99 4.53 8.09
CA LYS A 49 -11.73 3.63 9.01
C LYS A 49 -10.83 2.96 10.03
N SER A 50 -9.66 2.44 9.60
CA SER A 50 -8.69 1.80 10.49
C SER A 50 -8.16 2.76 11.55
N GLN A 51 -7.79 3.99 11.15
CA GLN A 51 -7.39 5.01 12.11
C GLN A 51 -8.55 5.41 13.03
N LEU A 52 -9.74 5.63 12.48
CA LEU A 52 -10.91 6.04 13.23
C LEU A 52 -11.33 4.99 14.28
N LEU A 53 -11.13 3.70 14.01
CA LEU A 53 -11.28 2.63 15.00
C LEU A 53 -10.34 2.83 16.20
N LEU A 54 -9.06 3.14 15.95
CA LEU A 54 -8.11 3.42 17.02
C LEU A 54 -8.53 4.63 17.87
N TYR A 55 -9.02 5.70 17.23
CA TYR A 55 -9.58 6.86 17.96
C TYR A 55 -10.80 6.46 18.79
N LYS A 56 -11.77 5.73 18.20
CA LYS A 56 -12.97 5.28 18.89
C LYS A 56 -12.65 4.40 20.09
N HIS A 57 -11.74 3.43 19.93
CA HIS A 57 -11.29 2.57 21.01
C HIS A 57 -10.65 3.36 22.15
N THR A 58 -9.76 4.30 21.83
CA THR A 58 -9.08 5.16 22.82
C THR A 58 -10.06 6.09 23.53
N MET A 59 -11.08 6.60 22.82
CA MET A 59 -12.11 7.47 23.39
C MET A 59 -13.25 6.71 24.07
N GLY A 60 -13.30 5.38 23.96
CA GLY A 60 -14.41 4.54 24.43
C GLY A 60 -15.73 4.72 23.67
N LEU A 61 -15.67 5.19 22.42
CA LEU A 61 -16.83 5.45 21.53
C LEU A 61 -17.14 4.29 20.57
N GLU A 62 -16.53 3.13 20.75
CA GLU A 62 -16.76 1.98 19.88
C GLU A 62 -18.10 1.32 20.19
N ASN A 63 -18.94 1.11 19.18
CA ASN A 63 -20.17 0.34 19.32
C ASN A 63 -19.80 -1.14 19.46
N SER A 64 -19.46 -1.57 20.67
CA SER A 64 -19.37 -2.99 20.99
C SER A 64 -20.73 -3.62 20.68
N SER A 65 -20.79 -4.49 19.67
CA SER A 65 -21.94 -5.35 19.44
C SER A 65 -22.33 -5.95 20.80
N GLU A 66 -23.60 -5.83 21.19
CA GLU A 66 -24.09 -5.92 22.57
C GLU A 66 -23.76 -7.22 23.32
N LYS A 67 -23.14 -8.19 22.66
CA LYS A 67 -22.93 -9.57 23.12
C LYS A 67 -21.78 -9.78 24.11
N ASN A 68 -20.82 -8.85 24.24
CA ASN A 68 -19.65 -9.03 25.13
C ASN A 68 -19.60 -7.97 26.25
N GLN A 69 -20.07 -8.34 27.45
CA GLN A 69 -20.05 -7.48 28.65
C GLN A 69 -18.63 -7.03 29.04
N VAL A 70 -17.64 -7.92 28.93
CA VAL A 70 -16.21 -7.62 29.18
C VAL A 70 -15.69 -6.50 28.26
N SER A 71 -16.16 -6.43 27.01
CA SER A 71 -15.76 -5.38 26.07
C SER A 71 -16.37 -4.02 26.42
N LYS A 72 -17.59 -4.00 26.99
CA LYS A 72 -18.25 -2.77 27.43
C LYS A 72 -17.52 -2.14 28.62
N GLU A 73 -17.17 -2.94 29.62
CA GLU A 73 -16.42 -2.45 30.78
C GLU A 73 -15.05 -1.86 30.40
N LYS A 74 -14.35 -2.49 29.45
CA LYS A 74 -13.08 -1.96 28.93
C LYS A 74 -13.25 -0.60 28.26
N LEU A 75 -14.31 -0.43 27.47
CA LEU A 75 -14.62 0.84 26.80
C LEU A 75 -14.99 1.93 27.82
N GLU A 76 -15.76 1.61 28.85
CA GLU A 76 -16.08 2.54 29.94
C GLU A 76 -14.82 3.00 30.69
N ARG A 77 -13.91 2.06 31.00
CA ARG A 77 -12.60 2.39 31.60
C ARG A 77 -11.77 3.30 30.70
N ASN A 78 -11.77 3.07 29.39
CA ASN A 78 -11.08 3.94 28.43
C ASN A 78 -11.72 5.33 28.34
N THR A 79 -13.05 5.44 28.34
CA THR A 79 -13.76 6.73 28.41
C THR A 79 -13.35 7.52 29.64
N HIS A 80 -13.29 6.86 30.81
CA HIS A 80 -12.86 7.49 32.05
C HIS A 80 -11.41 7.98 31.96
N ARG A 81 -10.48 7.14 31.49
CA ARG A 81 -9.06 7.52 31.28
C ARG A 81 -8.92 8.67 30.28
N PHE A 82 -9.71 8.68 29.20
CA PHE A 82 -9.70 9.75 28.20
C PHE A 82 -10.18 11.08 28.78
N ASN A 83 -11.19 11.07 29.65
CA ASN A 83 -11.69 12.27 30.32
C ASN A 83 -10.68 12.86 31.31
N GLN A 84 -9.81 12.02 31.88
CA GLN A 84 -8.72 12.43 32.79
C GLN A 84 -7.49 13.00 32.06
N LEU A 85 -7.40 12.87 30.73
CA LEU A 85 -6.27 13.41 29.98
C LEU A 85 -6.20 14.95 30.08
N PRO A 86 -4.99 15.54 29.99
CA PRO A 86 -4.82 16.98 29.89
C PRO A 86 -5.69 17.59 28.77
N LYS A 87 -6.33 18.72 29.05
CA LYS A 87 -7.26 19.39 28.12
C LYS A 87 -6.65 19.61 26.72
N ALA A 88 -5.36 19.98 26.67
CA ALA A 88 -4.65 20.22 25.41
C ALA A 88 -4.55 18.94 24.54
N ILE A 89 -4.18 17.80 25.14
CA ILE A 89 -4.07 16.51 24.44
C ILE A 89 -5.44 16.07 23.96
N ARG A 90 -6.45 16.16 24.84
CA ARG A 90 -7.82 15.80 24.50
C ARG A 90 -8.36 16.60 23.32
N HIS A 91 -8.13 17.91 23.32
CA HIS A 91 -8.57 18.78 22.22
C HIS A 91 -7.85 18.46 20.90
N LYS A 92 -6.55 18.12 20.95
CA LYS A 92 -5.78 17.70 19.76
C LYS A 92 -6.33 16.39 19.18
N ILE A 93 -6.62 15.40 20.03
CA ILE A 93 -7.20 14.12 19.63
C ILE A 93 -8.60 14.33 19.02
N LEU A 94 -9.46 15.11 19.67
CA LEU A 94 -10.80 15.43 19.18
C LEU A 94 -10.76 16.15 17.83
N ALA A 95 -9.88 17.13 17.66
CA ALA A 95 -9.74 17.86 16.40
C ALA A 95 -9.29 16.94 15.25
N LYS A 96 -8.32 16.05 15.49
CA LYS A 96 -7.91 15.04 14.49
C LYS A 96 -9.06 14.06 14.19
N PHE A 97 -9.79 13.63 15.21
CA PHE A 97 -10.94 12.73 15.06
C PHE A 97 -12.04 13.35 14.19
N SER A 98 -12.45 14.59 14.46
CA SER A 98 -13.44 15.32 13.64
C SER A 98 -12.98 15.44 12.19
N ARG A 99 -11.69 15.76 11.96
CA ARG A 99 -11.14 15.82 10.60
C ARG A 99 -11.16 14.48 9.88
N LEU A 100 -10.92 13.36 10.58
CA LEU A 100 -11.06 12.02 9.99
C LEU A 100 -12.52 11.68 9.65
N GLN A 101 -13.47 12.11 10.47
CA GLN A 101 -14.90 11.95 10.17
C GLN A 101 -15.30 12.73 8.93
N GLU A 102 -14.82 13.96 8.76
CA GLU A 102 -15.03 14.76 7.54
C GLU A 102 -14.47 14.06 6.29
N LEU A 103 -13.27 13.50 6.38
CA LEU A 103 -12.67 12.74 5.27
C LEU A 103 -13.51 11.51 4.88
N LEU A 104 -14.15 10.86 5.85
CA LEU A 104 -15.03 9.72 5.61
C LEU A 104 -16.31 10.14 4.87
N GLN A 105 -16.79 11.37 5.07
CA GLN A 105 -18.02 11.90 4.48
C GLN A 105 -17.82 12.52 3.08
N THR A 106 -16.61 12.43 2.52
CA THR A 106 -16.32 12.95 1.18
C THR A 106 -17.21 12.34 0.10
N THR A 107 -17.78 13.19 -0.74
CA THR A 107 -18.72 12.77 -1.79
C THR A 107 -18.00 12.17 -3.00
N PHE A 108 -18.71 11.40 -3.81
CA PHE A 108 -18.14 10.76 -5.02
C PHE A 108 -17.44 11.77 -5.96
N PRO A 109 -18.01 12.95 -6.28
CA PRO A 109 -17.34 13.93 -7.13
C PRO A 109 -16.06 14.49 -6.51
N GLN A 110 -16.01 14.66 -5.19
CA GLN A 110 -14.81 15.08 -4.49
C GLN A 110 -13.71 14.02 -4.59
N LYS A 111 -14.06 12.74 -4.46
CA LYS A 111 -13.12 11.62 -4.66
C LYS A 111 -12.58 11.58 -6.09
N LEU A 112 -13.43 11.84 -7.09
CA LEU A 112 -13.00 11.93 -8.48
C LEU A 112 -12.04 13.10 -8.72
N LYS A 113 -12.32 14.26 -8.10
CA LYS A 113 -11.38 15.39 -8.11
C LYS A 113 -10.03 15.02 -7.47
N SER A 114 -10.05 14.26 -6.37
CA SER A 114 -8.83 13.76 -5.73
C SER A 114 -8.03 12.82 -6.64
N VAL A 115 -8.68 11.95 -7.44
CA VAL A 115 -8.02 11.12 -8.45
C VAL A 115 -7.22 11.99 -9.42
N TRP A 116 -7.83 13.05 -9.97
CA TRP A 116 -7.14 13.97 -10.87
C TRP A 116 -5.98 14.70 -10.20
N GLN A 117 -6.16 15.14 -8.95
CA GLN A 117 -5.08 15.77 -8.19
C GLN A 117 -3.91 14.82 -7.92
N ILE A 118 -4.19 13.53 -7.72
CA ILE A 118 -3.16 12.50 -7.54
C ILE A 118 -2.34 12.36 -8.82
N PHE A 119 -3.00 12.16 -9.97
CA PHE A 119 -2.31 12.03 -11.24
C PHE A 119 -1.52 13.29 -11.61
N ALA A 120 -2.06 14.48 -11.31
CA ALA A 120 -1.40 15.73 -11.66
C ALA A 120 -0.20 16.10 -10.77
N PHE A 121 -0.27 15.80 -9.46
CA PHE A 121 0.67 16.36 -8.48
C PHE A 121 1.35 15.34 -7.56
N LYS A 122 0.86 14.10 -7.47
CA LYS A 122 1.35 13.12 -6.47
C LYS A 122 2.07 11.93 -7.08
N VAL A 123 1.67 11.50 -8.28
CA VAL A 123 2.34 10.44 -9.02
C VAL A 123 3.61 11.03 -9.67
N SER A 124 4.70 10.24 -9.70
CA SER A 124 5.91 10.65 -10.41
C SER A 124 5.57 10.92 -11.88
N LYS A 125 6.08 12.03 -12.44
CA LYS A 125 5.85 12.39 -13.85
C LYS A 125 6.32 11.29 -14.79
N TYR A 126 7.40 10.58 -14.44
CA TYR A 126 7.93 9.47 -15.22
C TYR A 126 7.01 8.26 -15.19
N GLU A 127 6.43 7.94 -14.04
CA GLU A 127 5.46 6.86 -13.89
C GLU A 127 4.16 7.17 -14.66
N LEU A 128 3.66 8.41 -14.54
CA LEU A 128 2.47 8.86 -15.27
C LEU A 128 2.67 8.75 -16.79
N LEU A 129 3.80 9.27 -17.29
CA LEU A 129 4.13 9.19 -18.71
C LEU A 129 4.30 7.73 -19.16
N TRP A 130 4.90 6.90 -18.31
CA TRP A 130 5.03 5.47 -18.57
C TRP A 130 3.66 4.78 -18.67
N ILE A 131 2.70 5.10 -17.80
CA ILE A 131 1.33 4.53 -17.86
C ILE A 131 0.69 4.89 -19.21
N ILE A 132 0.73 6.17 -19.58
CA ILE A 132 0.15 6.65 -20.85
C ILE A 132 0.79 5.92 -22.03
N LEU A 133 2.13 5.88 -22.09
CA LEU A 133 2.82 5.21 -23.19
C LEU A 133 2.66 3.69 -23.17
N SER A 134 2.53 3.07 -22.00
CA SER A 134 2.27 1.63 -21.87
C SER A 134 0.88 1.22 -22.31
N VAL A 135 -0.06 2.18 -22.44
CA VAL A 135 -1.34 1.97 -23.10
C VAL A 135 -1.23 2.26 -24.60
N LEU A 136 -0.67 3.41 -24.98
CA LEU A 136 -0.62 3.84 -26.37
C LEU A 136 0.26 2.97 -27.26
N ILE A 137 1.48 2.62 -26.82
CA ILE A 137 2.46 1.87 -27.62
C ILE A 137 1.91 0.49 -28.00
N PRO A 138 1.40 -0.35 -27.08
CA PRO A 138 0.78 -1.61 -27.46
C PRO A 138 -0.42 -1.46 -28.40
N ILE A 139 -1.28 -0.44 -28.21
CA ILE A 139 -2.40 -0.19 -29.14
C ILE A 139 -1.87 0.14 -30.54
N PHE A 140 -0.86 0.99 -30.65
CA PHE A 140 -0.25 1.35 -31.92
C PHE A 140 0.49 0.18 -32.59
N LEU A 141 1.16 -0.67 -31.80
CA LEU A 141 1.74 -1.93 -32.28
C LEU A 141 0.67 -2.86 -32.83
N LEU A 142 -0.45 -3.04 -32.12
CA LEU A 142 -1.57 -3.87 -32.57
C LEU A 142 -2.21 -3.31 -33.85
N LYS A 143 -2.25 -1.98 -34.02
CA LYS A 143 -2.68 -1.29 -35.23
C LYS A 143 -1.62 -1.21 -36.34
N ARG A 144 -0.42 -1.78 -36.14
CA ARG A 144 0.71 -1.79 -37.08
C ARG A 144 1.22 -0.41 -37.51
N ILE A 145 1.15 0.60 -36.64
CA ILE A 145 1.74 1.92 -36.93
C ILE A 145 3.28 1.80 -36.94
N GLU A 146 3.93 2.24 -38.00
CA GLU A 146 5.36 2.01 -38.25
C GLU A 146 6.27 2.58 -37.15
N GLY A 147 5.97 3.78 -36.65
CA GLY A 147 6.73 4.42 -35.56
C GLY A 147 6.62 3.73 -34.20
N ALA A 148 5.63 2.85 -34.01
CA ALA A 148 5.40 2.19 -32.73
C ALA A 148 6.53 1.22 -32.34
N GLN A 149 7.24 0.67 -33.33
CA GLN A 149 8.35 -0.28 -33.11
C GLN A 149 9.56 0.38 -32.45
N HIS A 150 9.83 1.64 -32.79
CA HIS A 150 10.89 2.43 -32.19
C HIS A 150 10.44 3.00 -30.83
N ALA A 151 9.17 3.40 -30.73
CA ALA A 151 8.60 3.96 -29.51
C ALA A 151 8.66 3.01 -28.30
N VAL A 152 8.73 1.68 -28.51
CA VAL A 152 8.82 0.70 -27.41
C VAL A 152 10.01 0.94 -26.48
N TRP A 153 11.10 1.50 -27.00
CA TRP A 153 12.30 1.83 -26.21
C TRP A 153 12.13 3.03 -25.28
N LEU A 154 11.05 3.81 -25.43
CA LEU A 154 10.70 4.86 -24.47
C LEU A 154 10.30 4.26 -23.11
N LEU A 155 9.69 3.08 -23.09
CA LEU A 155 9.23 2.43 -21.86
C LEU A 155 10.36 2.08 -20.87
N PRO A 156 11.44 1.37 -21.27
CA PRO A 156 12.56 1.12 -20.37
C PRO A 156 13.29 2.40 -19.97
N THR A 157 13.36 3.40 -20.85
CA THR A 157 13.96 4.71 -20.54
C THR A 157 13.19 5.41 -19.42
N LEU A 158 11.86 5.46 -19.50
CA LEU A 158 11.02 6.02 -18.45
C LEU A 158 11.09 5.21 -17.15
N ALA A 159 11.18 3.88 -17.24
CA ALA A 159 11.34 3.03 -16.07
C ALA A 159 12.67 3.29 -15.34
N LEU A 160 13.76 3.56 -16.07
CA LEU A 160 15.05 3.95 -15.50
C LEU A 160 14.98 5.33 -14.85
N LEU A 161 14.36 6.31 -15.51
CA LEU A 161 14.16 7.64 -14.93
C LEU A 161 13.31 7.59 -13.65
N PHE A 162 12.25 6.76 -13.65
CA PHE A 162 11.45 6.49 -12.46
C PHE A 162 12.26 5.83 -11.35
N LEU A 163 13.13 4.85 -11.66
CA LEU A 163 14.00 4.23 -10.67
C LEU A 163 14.87 5.28 -9.97
N VAL A 164 15.51 6.17 -10.73
CA VAL A 164 16.35 7.25 -10.19
C VAL A 164 15.51 8.22 -9.35
N ASP A 165 14.39 8.68 -9.88
CA ASP A 165 13.46 9.58 -9.17
C ASP A 165 12.97 8.98 -7.85
N ASN A 166 12.57 7.71 -7.85
CA ASN A 166 12.15 7.00 -6.64
C ASN A 166 13.28 6.84 -5.61
N GLN A 167 14.53 6.66 -6.06
CA GLN A 167 15.66 6.57 -5.12
C GLN A 167 15.99 7.90 -4.46
N VAL A 168 15.91 9.01 -5.22
CA VAL A 168 16.29 10.35 -4.77
C VAL A 168 15.15 11.04 -4.02
N ASN A 169 13.92 10.99 -4.55
CA ASN A 169 12.78 11.76 -4.07
C ASN A 169 11.74 10.92 -3.30
N GLY A 170 11.85 9.58 -3.31
CA GLY A 170 10.93 8.70 -2.60
C GLY A 170 11.00 8.90 -1.08
N LYS A 171 9.86 9.13 -0.44
CA LYS A 171 9.78 9.26 1.02
C LYS A 171 9.79 7.89 1.66
N GLN A 172 10.70 7.68 2.60
CA GLN A 172 10.65 6.49 3.46
C GLN A 172 9.47 6.62 4.42
N ASN A 173 8.77 5.52 4.68
CA ASN A 173 7.85 5.44 5.80
C ASN A 173 8.69 5.56 7.07
N ILE A 174 8.59 6.69 7.78
CA ILE A 174 9.31 6.89 9.03
C ILE A 174 8.73 5.86 10.03
N PRO A 175 9.54 4.90 10.52
CA PRO A 175 9.08 3.98 11.54
C PRO A 175 8.66 4.79 12.77
N LEU A 176 7.57 4.37 13.39
CA LEU A 176 7.16 4.98 14.65
C LEU A 176 8.16 4.49 15.72
N ASP A 177 9.06 5.36 16.16
CA ASP A 177 10.20 5.07 17.09
C ASP A 177 9.82 4.46 18.45
N PHE A 178 8.55 4.20 18.67
CA PHE A 178 8.00 3.65 19.90
C PHE A 178 7.54 2.20 19.78
N TYR A 179 7.65 1.57 18.61
CA TYR A 179 7.47 0.13 18.51
C TYR A 179 8.79 -0.58 18.85
N PRO A 180 8.78 -1.54 19.79
CA PRO A 180 9.96 -2.34 20.06
C PRO A 180 10.25 -3.24 18.86
N SER A 181 11.54 -3.49 18.63
CA SER A 181 11.94 -4.52 17.66
C SER A 181 11.64 -5.91 18.21
N GLU A 182 11.48 -6.90 17.33
CA GLU A 182 11.28 -8.29 17.76
C GLU A 182 12.43 -8.79 18.65
N SER A 183 13.67 -8.44 18.30
CA SER A 183 14.84 -8.73 19.12
C SER A 183 14.76 -8.07 20.49
N GLU A 184 14.29 -6.83 20.58
CA GLU A 184 14.08 -6.16 21.87
C GLU A 184 13.07 -6.88 22.75
N ILE A 185 11.94 -7.33 22.17
CA ILE A 185 10.92 -8.12 22.88
C ILE A 185 11.55 -9.40 23.47
N ILE A 186 12.32 -10.11 22.64
CA ILE A 186 12.95 -11.39 23.02
C ILE A 186 13.98 -11.17 24.13
N TYR A 187 14.94 -10.28 23.93
CA TYR A 187 16.08 -10.14 24.86
C TYR A 187 15.73 -9.37 26.14
N SER A 188 14.87 -8.34 26.06
CA SER A 188 14.63 -7.44 27.19
C SER A 188 13.44 -7.85 28.05
N TYR A 189 12.43 -8.51 27.48
CA TYR A 189 11.17 -8.83 28.15
C TYR A 189 10.94 -10.33 28.31
N LEU A 190 11.02 -11.10 27.22
CA LEU A 190 10.81 -12.55 27.28
C LEU A 190 11.96 -13.30 27.94
N LYS A 191 13.21 -12.91 27.65
CA LYS A 191 14.45 -13.55 28.13
C LYS A 191 14.52 -15.06 27.84
N GLU A 192 13.81 -15.51 26.82
CA GLU A 192 13.71 -16.90 26.40
C GLU A 192 13.79 -16.98 24.88
N PRO A 193 14.40 -18.03 24.29
CA PRO A 193 14.38 -18.23 22.86
C PRO A 193 12.95 -18.51 22.36
N LEU A 194 12.67 -18.09 21.13
CA LEU A 194 11.41 -18.42 20.47
C LEU A 194 11.29 -19.93 20.26
N GLN A 195 10.11 -20.46 20.55
CA GLN A 195 9.78 -21.85 20.27
C GLN A 195 9.68 -22.09 18.75
N SER A 196 9.77 -23.34 18.32
CA SER A 196 9.78 -23.71 16.89
C SER A 196 8.40 -23.62 16.23
N GLY A 197 7.31 -23.68 17.00
CA GLY A 197 5.95 -23.64 16.48
C GLY A 197 5.41 -22.20 16.29
N ILE A 198 4.84 -21.91 15.12
CA ILE A 198 4.26 -20.57 14.80
C ILE A 198 3.22 -20.12 15.82
N SER A 199 2.33 -21.02 16.26
CA SER A 199 1.30 -20.69 17.26
C SER A 199 1.92 -20.31 18.61
N GLN A 200 2.93 -21.06 19.04
CA GLN A 200 3.65 -20.80 20.29
C GLN A 200 4.45 -19.50 20.20
N GLN A 201 5.10 -19.24 19.08
CA GLN A 201 5.79 -17.96 18.82
C GLN A 201 4.83 -16.78 18.94
N ARG A 202 3.62 -16.89 18.39
CA ARG A 202 2.59 -15.86 18.51
C ARG A 202 2.21 -15.59 19.96
N GLU A 203 2.02 -16.64 20.76
CA GLU A 203 1.70 -16.51 22.18
C GLU A 203 2.86 -15.90 22.98
N GLN A 204 4.09 -16.35 22.72
CA GLN A 204 5.29 -15.79 23.34
C GLN A 204 5.46 -14.30 22.99
N LEU A 205 5.39 -13.94 21.72
CA LEU A 205 5.50 -12.54 21.28
C LEU A 205 4.38 -11.67 21.85
N LYS A 206 3.15 -12.21 21.97
CA LYS A 206 2.04 -11.51 22.64
C LYS A 206 2.36 -11.24 24.11
N LYS A 207 2.86 -12.25 24.85
CA LYS A 207 3.27 -12.08 26.25
C LYS A 207 4.40 -11.05 26.37
N GLY A 208 5.38 -11.09 25.48
CA GLY A 208 6.48 -10.12 25.46
C GLY A 208 6.00 -8.69 25.18
N TRP A 209 5.02 -8.55 24.29
CA TRP A 209 4.34 -7.28 24.03
C TRP A 209 3.57 -6.75 25.25
N GLU A 210 2.83 -7.61 25.94
CA GLU A 210 2.11 -7.25 27.17
C GLU A 210 3.08 -6.76 28.27
N LEU A 211 4.22 -7.45 28.44
CA LEU A 211 5.28 -7.04 29.36
C LEU A 211 5.89 -5.68 28.99
N TYR A 212 6.11 -5.45 27.69
CA TYR A 212 6.56 -4.15 27.18
C TYR A 212 5.56 -3.03 27.51
N LEU A 213 4.26 -3.26 27.31
CA LEU A 213 3.23 -2.29 27.64
C LEU A 213 3.21 -1.94 29.13
N VAL A 214 3.30 -2.94 30.00
CA VAL A 214 3.29 -2.72 31.46
C VAL A 214 4.54 -1.97 31.90
N LYS A 215 5.72 -2.44 31.50
CA LYS A 215 6.99 -1.84 31.98
C LYS A 215 7.24 -0.44 31.41
N ASN A 216 7.01 -0.23 30.11
CA ASN A 216 7.42 0.99 29.43
C ASN A 216 6.31 2.04 29.34
N TRP A 217 5.03 1.64 29.40
CA TRP A 217 3.90 2.56 29.21
C TRP A 217 3.04 2.74 30.45
N SER A 218 2.84 1.70 31.26
CA SER A 218 2.21 1.88 32.57
C SER A 218 3.21 2.22 33.69
N HIS A 219 4.52 2.06 33.43
CA HIS A 219 5.61 2.29 34.38
C HIS A 219 5.47 1.50 35.68
N GLN A 220 4.95 0.26 35.57
CA GLN A 220 4.73 -0.62 36.70
C GLN A 220 5.48 -1.94 36.51
N GLU A 221 5.75 -2.64 37.61
CA GLU A 221 6.17 -4.04 37.54
C GLU A 221 4.96 -4.96 37.34
N PRO A 222 5.10 -6.04 36.55
CA PRO A 222 4.01 -6.96 36.27
C PRO A 222 3.57 -7.68 37.54
N SER A 223 2.30 -7.50 37.90
CA SER A 223 1.71 -8.15 39.06
C SER A 223 1.52 -9.65 38.84
N PRO A 224 1.74 -10.51 39.86
CA PRO A 224 1.46 -11.94 39.77
C PRO A 224 -0.05 -12.27 39.79
N GLU A 225 -0.89 -11.34 40.25
CA GLU A 225 -2.35 -11.47 40.23
C GLU A 225 -2.92 -11.18 38.84
N SER A 226 -3.63 -12.16 38.25
CA SER A 226 -4.18 -12.08 36.89
C SER A 226 -5.06 -10.82 36.67
N GLN A 227 -5.98 -10.53 37.58
CA GLN A 227 -6.87 -9.37 37.44
C GLN A 227 -6.15 -8.03 37.48
N LYS A 228 -5.17 -7.88 38.39
CA LYS A 228 -4.35 -6.66 38.44
C LYS A 228 -3.52 -6.55 37.17
N TYR A 229 -2.86 -7.63 36.75
CA TYR A 229 -2.05 -7.65 35.54
C TYR A 229 -2.83 -7.23 34.29
N GLU A 230 -4.07 -7.71 34.12
CA GLU A 230 -4.95 -7.26 33.03
C GLU A 230 -5.21 -5.76 33.08
N GLN A 231 -5.45 -5.18 34.25
CA GLN A 231 -5.64 -3.73 34.39
C GLN A 231 -4.36 -2.94 34.07
N GLN A 232 -3.19 -3.47 34.43
CA GLN A 232 -1.89 -2.87 34.09
C GLN A 232 -1.66 -2.86 32.57
N ILE A 233 -2.00 -3.97 31.90
CA ILE A 233 -1.93 -4.07 30.44
C ILE A 233 -2.86 -3.03 29.80
N GLU A 234 -4.11 -2.95 30.24
CA GLU A 234 -5.07 -1.98 29.70
C GLU A 234 -4.60 -0.54 29.89
N GLN A 235 -3.98 -0.22 31.03
CA GLN A 235 -3.42 1.11 31.29
C GLN A 235 -2.24 1.40 30.35
N GLY A 236 -1.33 0.45 30.18
CA GLY A 236 -0.19 0.57 29.26
C GLY A 236 -0.64 0.71 27.81
N GLU A 237 -1.63 -0.10 27.39
CA GLU A 237 -2.23 -0.04 26.05
C GLU A 237 -2.90 1.32 25.79
N PHE A 238 -3.62 1.87 26.76
CA PHE A 238 -4.22 3.19 26.65
C PHE A 238 -3.16 4.28 26.47
N ALA A 239 -2.11 4.29 27.31
CA ALA A 239 -1.02 5.25 27.22
C ALA A 239 -0.26 5.13 25.88
N PHE A 240 0.03 3.90 25.45
CA PHE A 240 0.62 3.60 24.15
C PHE A 240 -0.23 4.16 23.00
N ASN A 241 -1.54 3.91 23.03
CA ASN A 241 -2.46 4.36 21.99
C ASN A 241 -2.57 5.89 21.95
N VAL A 242 -2.59 6.57 23.10
CA VAL A 242 -2.58 8.05 23.14
C VAL A 242 -1.32 8.60 22.47
N ALA A 243 -0.14 8.06 22.79
CA ALA A 243 1.11 8.48 22.14
C ALA A 243 1.14 8.15 20.64
N ARG A 244 0.59 6.99 20.27
CA ARG A 244 0.44 6.59 18.87
C ARG A 244 -0.44 7.57 18.10
N LEU A 245 -1.59 7.97 18.65
CA LEU A 245 -2.49 8.95 18.04
C LEU A 245 -1.84 10.33 17.87
N ASP A 246 -0.93 10.71 18.76
CA ASP A 246 -0.22 11.98 18.68
C ASP A 246 0.73 12.00 17.46
N LYS A 247 1.53 10.94 17.31
CA LYS A 247 2.53 10.79 16.25
C LYS A 247 1.95 10.31 14.92
N MET A 248 0.75 9.74 14.90
CA MET A 248 0.13 9.26 13.66
C MET A 248 -0.21 10.47 12.77
N PRO A 249 0.35 10.53 11.54
CA PRO A 249 -0.04 11.54 10.59
C PRO A 249 -1.47 11.26 10.12
N LEU A 250 -2.15 12.32 9.68
CA LEU A 250 -3.37 12.15 8.88
C LEU A 250 -3.05 11.25 7.68
N PRO A 251 -4.00 10.44 7.18
CA PRO A 251 -3.74 9.57 6.07
C PRO A 251 -3.35 10.42 4.86
N VAL A 252 -2.06 10.41 4.52
CA VAL A 252 -1.52 11.01 3.31
C VAL A 252 -1.43 9.91 2.26
N TYR A 253 -1.67 10.28 1.01
CA TYR A 253 -1.60 9.37 -0.12
C TYR A 253 -0.22 8.72 -0.23
N GLU A 254 -0.21 7.39 -0.36
CA GLU A 254 0.98 6.55 -0.35
C GLU A 254 1.84 6.63 -1.62
N PHE A 255 1.43 7.41 -2.63
CA PHE A 255 2.17 7.56 -3.89
C PHE A 255 3.53 8.25 -3.74
N GLN A 256 3.82 8.80 -2.57
CA GLN A 256 5.15 9.32 -2.24
C GLN A 256 6.04 8.30 -1.53
N ALA A 257 5.51 7.12 -1.18
CA ALA A 257 6.29 6.08 -0.52
C ALA A 257 7.33 5.51 -1.49
N LYS A 258 8.57 5.44 -1.01
CA LYS A 258 9.69 4.90 -1.77
C LYS A 258 9.44 3.43 -2.10
N VAL A 259 9.34 3.12 -3.40
CA VAL A 259 9.24 1.74 -3.89
C VAL A 259 10.55 1.01 -3.57
N PRO A 260 10.51 -0.20 -2.99
CA PRO A 260 11.71 -0.98 -2.72
C PRO A 260 12.55 -1.21 -3.97
N PHE A 261 13.87 -1.15 -3.82
CA PHE A 261 14.83 -1.18 -4.94
C PHE A 261 14.68 -2.43 -5.82
N TYR A 262 14.46 -3.60 -5.22
CA TYR A 262 14.29 -4.85 -5.95
C TYR A 262 13.02 -4.87 -6.82
N ILE A 263 11.90 -4.28 -6.36
CA ILE A 263 10.68 -4.13 -7.15
C ILE A 263 10.93 -3.19 -8.34
N ALA A 264 11.62 -2.09 -8.09
CA ALA A 264 11.95 -1.12 -9.13
C ALA A 264 12.89 -1.71 -10.20
N ILE A 265 13.83 -2.59 -9.82
CA ILE A 265 14.64 -3.36 -10.79
C ILE A 265 13.76 -4.28 -11.64
N CYS A 266 12.89 -5.08 -11.02
CA CYS A 266 11.97 -5.97 -11.74
C CYS A 266 11.12 -5.19 -12.77
N TYR A 267 10.69 -4.00 -12.39
CA TYR A 267 9.95 -3.09 -13.27
C TYR A 267 10.78 -2.62 -14.47
N VAL A 268 12.04 -2.24 -14.28
CA VAL A 268 12.95 -1.90 -15.39
C VAL A 268 13.20 -3.10 -16.30
N LEU A 269 13.51 -4.27 -15.71
CA LEU A 269 13.80 -5.50 -16.46
C LEU A 269 12.61 -5.93 -17.32
N TRP A 270 11.40 -5.86 -16.79
CA TRP A 270 10.19 -6.16 -17.56
C TRP A 270 10.08 -5.29 -18.81
N ASN A 271 10.28 -3.98 -18.68
CA ASN A 271 10.21 -3.03 -19.79
C ASN A 271 11.32 -3.26 -20.82
N LEU A 272 12.53 -3.63 -20.39
CA LEU A 272 13.62 -4.02 -21.28
C LEU A 272 13.30 -5.30 -22.06
N ILE A 273 12.77 -6.32 -21.39
CA ILE A 273 12.36 -7.59 -22.01
C ILE A 273 11.27 -7.34 -23.06
N PHE A 274 10.26 -6.54 -22.72
CA PHE A 274 9.19 -6.18 -23.63
C PHE A 274 9.74 -5.47 -24.88
N ALA A 275 10.54 -4.42 -24.72
CA ALA A 275 11.14 -3.69 -25.83
C ALA A 275 12.00 -4.59 -26.73
N TYR A 276 12.93 -5.34 -26.13
CA TYR A 276 13.83 -6.21 -26.87
C TYR A 276 13.08 -7.29 -27.66
N LYS A 277 12.15 -8.01 -27.02
CA LYS A 277 11.42 -9.10 -27.67
C LYS A 277 10.53 -8.58 -28.80
N VAL A 278 9.80 -7.48 -28.58
CA VAL A 278 8.92 -6.89 -29.60
C VAL A 278 9.74 -6.37 -30.78
N SER A 279 10.81 -5.60 -30.55
CA SER A 279 11.66 -5.10 -31.65
C SER A 279 12.31 -6.24 -32.42
N LYS A 280 12.86 -7.27 -31.75
CA LYS A 280 13.48 -8.43 -32.42
C LYS A 280 12.50 -9.17 -33.32
N ILE A 281 11.29 -9.44 -32.83
CA ILE A 281 10.27 -10.18 -33.57
C ILE A 281 9.80 -9.40 -34.80
N LEU A 282 9.63 -8.08 -34.67
CA LEU A 282 9.14 -7.24 -35.75
C LEU A 282 10.20 -6.98 -36.83
N ASN A 283 11.47 -6.80 -36.44
CA ASN A 283 12.59 -6.63 -37.37
C ASN A 283 12.86 -7.91 -38.19
N HIS A 284 12.82 -9.09 -37.55
CA HIS A 284 13.00 -10.37 -38.26
C HIS A 284 11.92 -10.60 -39.33
N LYS A 285 10.68 -10.14 -39.10
CA LYS A 285 9.60 -10.26 -40.09
C LYS A 285 9.77 -9.26 -41.25
N LYS A 286 10.27 -8.05 -40.97
CA LYS A 286 10.55 -7.05 -42.02
C LYS A 286 11.60 -7.58 -43.00
N ASN A 287 12.71 -8.14 -42.49
CA ASN A 287 13.79 -8.70 -43.32
C ASN A 287 13.32 -9.90 -44.16
N ASN A 288 12.52 -10.81 -43.59
CA ASN A 288 11.99 -11.95 -44.33
C ASN A 288 11.01 -11.52 -45.44
N ASN A 289 10.21 -10.48 -45.22
CA ASN A 289 9.30 -9.97 -46.24
C ASN A 289 10.05 -9.20 -47.35
N THR A 290 11.17 -8.53 -47.05
CA THR A 290 11.97 -7.82 -48.07
C THR A 290 12.73 -8.80 -48.97
N LEU A 291 13.19 -9.93 -48.43
CA LEU A 291 13.84 -11.00 -49.17
C LEU A 291 12.89 -11.82 -50.05
N LEU A 292 11.58 -11.77 -49.80
CA LEU A 292 10.57 -12.44 -50.63
C LEU A 292 10.00 -11.54 -51.74
N THR A 293 10.34 -10.25 -51.75
CA THR A 293 9.89 -9.26 -52.73
C THR A 293 10.98 -8.80 -53.70
N LEU A 294 12.20 -9.33 -53.55
CA LEU A 294 13.32 -9.19 -54.49
C LEU A 294 13.48 -10.51 -55.25
#